data_AF-A0A2K0Y528-F1
#
_entry.id   AF-A0A2K0Y528-F1
#
_cell.length_a   1.000
_cell.length_b   1.000
_cell.length_c   1.000
_cell.angle_alpha   90.00
_cell.angle_beta   90.00
_cell.angle_gamma   90.00
#
_symmetry.space_group_name_H-M   'P 1'
#
loop_
_entity.id
_entity.type
_entity.pdbx_description
1 polymer ?
#
loop_
_entity_poly.entity_id
_entity_poly.type
_entity_poly.pdbx_seq_one_letter_code
_entity_poly.pdbx_strand_id
1 'polypeptide(L)' 'MAIPEYLRTNFQTLLRAAGDGNLALMECQDGQTGEPRFVICAVGRAGSEYVMTPFGHLVEGNPYDAYVPPI' A
#
# COMPACT_ATOMS: atom_id res chain seq x y z
N MET A 1 -1.37 6.89 -20.55
CA MET A 1 -2.23 7.54 -19.53
C MET A 1 -1.36 8.07 -18.41
N ALA A 2 -1.68 9.23 -17.84
CA ALA A 2 -0.92 9.78 -16.73
C ALA A 2 -1.46 9.25 -15.39
N ILE A 3 -0.57 8.76 -14.54
CA ILE A 3 -0.91 8.39 -13.15
C ILE A 3 -1.38 9.66 -12.41
N PRO A 4 -2.55 9.64 -11.73
CA PRO A 4 -3.03 10.74 -10.90
C PRO A 4 -2.02 11.22 -9.86
N GLU A 5 -2.02 12.53 -9.56
CA GLU A 5 -1.03 13.12 -8.66
C GLU A 5 -1.07 12.53 -7.25
N TYR A 6 -2.27 12.32 -6.69
CA TYR A 6 -2.40 11.74 -5.35
C TYR A 6 -1.77 10.33 -5.26
N LEU A 7 -1.81 9.54 -6.34
CA LEU A 7 -1.16 8.23 -6.38
C LEU A 7 0.37 8.36 -6.45
N ARG A 8 0.89 9.38 -7.14
CA ARG A 8 2.34 9.66 -7.15
C ARG A 8 2.84 10.06 -5.76
N THR A 9 2.11 10.92 -5.07
CA THR A 9 2.43 11.34 -3.69
C THR A 9 2.40 10.15 -2.72
N ASN A 10 1.39 9.29 -2.81
CA ASN A 10 1.32 8.06 -2.03
C ASN A 10 2.50 7.13 -2.32
N PHE A 11 2.85 6.96 -3.61
CA PHE A 11 3.99 6.15 -4.01
C PHE A 11 5.33 6.71 -3.48
N GLN A 12 5.53 8.02 -3.53
CA GLN A 12 6.72 8.66 -2.94
C GLN A 12 6.79 8.45 -1.42
N THR A 13 5.65 8.50 -0.73
CA THR A 13 5.58 8.21 0.71
C THR A 13 5.97 6.75 0.99
N LEU A 14 5.50 5.83 0.16
CA LEU A 14 5.86 4.41 0.25
C LEU A 14 7.37 4.19 0.03
N LEU A 15 7.97 4.84 -0.97
CA LEU A 15 9.41 4.74 -1.23
C LEU A 15 10.24 5.26 -0.05
N ARG A 16 9.82 6.37 0.56
CA ARG A 16 10.48 6.90 1.75
C ARG A 16 10.39 5.91 2.91
N ALA A 17 9.20 5.40 3.20
CA ALA A 17 9.01 4.41 4.26
C ALA A 17 9.83 3.14 4.00
N ALA A 18 9.95 2.70 2.75
CA ALA A 18 10.80 1.58 2.35
C ALA A 18 12.28 1.85 2.64
N GLY A 19 12.78 3.03 2.24
CA GLY A 19 14.16 3.44 2.51
C GLY A 19 14.49 3.51 4.00
N ASP A 20 13.50 3.87 4.82
CA ASP A 20 13.63 3.95 6.27
C ASP A 20 13.37 2.61 6.99
N GLY A 21 13.02 1.53 6.26
CA GLY A 21 12.69 0.22 6.84
C GLY A 21 11.34 0.16 7.55
N ASN A 22 10.47 1.14 7.31
CA ASN A 22 9.18 1.35 7.98
C ASN A 22 8.01 0.85 7.13
N LEU A 23 8.18 -0.26 6.42
CA LEU A 23 7.07 -0.94 5.75
C LEU A 23 6.55 -2.10 6.61
N ALA A 24 5.23 -2.27 6.58
CA ALA A 24 4.58 -3.42 7.18
C ALA A 24 3.62 -4.06 6.17
N LEU A 25 3.52 -5.39 6.24
CA LEU A 25 2.44 -6.14 5.62
C LEU A 25 1.41 -6.45 6.71
N MET A 26 0.15 -6.14 6.45
CA MET A 26 -0.92 -6.29 7.44
C MET A 26 -2.21 -6.79 6.78
N GLU A 27 -2.95 -7.64 7.49
CA GLU A 27 -4.32 -7.97 7.11
C GLU A 27 -5.24 -6.82 7.55
N CYS A 28 -5.97 -6.25 6.59
CA CYS A 28 -7.02 -5.25 6.82
C CYS A 28 -8.36 -5.80 6.36
N GLN A 29 -9.45 -5.26 6.88
CA GLN A 29 -10.76 -5.43 6.27
C GLN A 29 -10.97 -4.33 5.23
N ASP A 30 -11.46 -4.71 4.05
CA ASP A 30 -11.94 -3.75 3.08
C ASP A 30 -13.08 -2.93 3.69
N GLY A 31 -12.95 -1.60 3.69
CA GLY A 31 -13.91 -0.72 4.36
C GLY A 31 -15.31 -0.70 3.73
N GLN A 32 -15.47 -1.23 2.51
CA GLN A 32 -16.75 -1.32 1.82
C GLN A 32 -17.34 -2.73 1.88
N THR A 33 -16.52 -3.76 1.66
CA THR A 33 -17.01 -5.16 1.57
C THR A 33 -16.83 -5.96 2.85
N GLY A 34 -15.92 -5.55 3.75
CA GLY A 34 -15.54 -6.30 4.95
C GLY A 34 -14.64 -7.50 4.69
N GLU A 35 -14.25 -7.75 3.43
CA GLU A 35 -13.37 -8.87 3.09
C GLU A 35 -11.94 -8.63 3.60
N PRO A 36 -11.23 -9.67 4.05
CA PRO A 36 -9.83 -9.55 4.42
C PRO A 36 -8.97 -9.26 3.17
N ARG A 37 -8.09 -8.27 3.28
CA ARG A 37 -7.13 -7.84 2.26
C ARG A 37 -5.76 -7.67 2.90
N PHE A 38 -4.73 -8.25 2.31
CA PHE A 38 -3.36 -8.01 2.74
C PHE A 38 -2.84 -6.73 2.11
N VAL A 39 -2.50 -5.73 2.92
CA VAL A 39 -2.11 -4.41 2.46
C VAL A 39 -0.66 -4.07 2.81
N ILE A 40 -0.01 -3.35 1.90
CA ILE A 40 1.26 -2.70 2.16
C ILE A 40 0.98 -1.38 2.87
N CYS A 41 1.53 -1.23 4.06
CA CYS A 41 1.42 -0.04 4.89
C CYS A 41 2.77 0.65 5.04
N ALA A 42 2.77 1.99 5.02
CA ALA A 42 3.83 2.74 5.67
C ALA A 42 3.52 2.85 7.16
N VAL A 43 4.56 2.66 7.97
CA VAL A 43 4.51 2.82 9.42
C VAL A 43 5.12 4.18 9.77
N GLY A 44 4.29 5.09 10.25
CA GLY A 44 4.69 6.39 10.77
C GLY A 44 4.54 6.47 12.29
N ARG A 45 4.80 7.66 12.83
CA ARG A 45 4.46 8.00 14.21
C ARG A 45 3.61 9.28 14.26
N ALA A 46 2.62 9.28 15.13
CA ALA A 46 1.89 10.47 15.54
C ALA A 46 2.05 10.62 17.06
N GLY A 47 2.99 11.46 17.49
CA GLY A 47 3.38 11.54 18.90
C GLY A 47 4.01 10.23 19.37
N SER A 48 3.41 9.60 20.39
CA SER A 48 3.84 8.31 20.93
C SER A 48 3.23 7.09 20.22
N GLU A 49 2.28 7.31 19.30
CA GLU A 49 1.54 6.23 18.65
C GLU A 49 2.13 5.90 17.29
N TYR A 50 2.07 4.62 16.91
CA TYR A 50 2.32 4.20 15.53
C TYR A 50 1.08 4.43 14.68
N VAL A 51 1.29 4.91 13.47
CA VAL A 51 0.22 5.08 12.48
C VAL A 51 0.52 4.19 11.29
N MET A 52 -0.43 3.34 10.93
CA MET A 52 -0.35 2.46 9.78
C MET A 52 -1.19 3.05 8.67
N THR A 53 -0.54 3.49 7.60
CA THR A 53 -1.22 4.06 6.43
C THR A 53 -1.23 3.02 5.30
N PRO A 54 -2.38 2.37 5.01
CA PRO A 54 -2.48 1.39 3.93
C PRO A 54 -2.49 2.11 2.57
N PHE A 55 -1.57 1.75 1.68
CA PHE A 55 -1.46 2.36 0.35
C PHE A 55 -1.98 1.47 -0.77
N GLY A 56 -1.99 0.16 -0.58
CA GLY A 56 -2.52 -0.77 -1.57
C GLY A 56 -2.59 -2.19 -1.03
N HIS A 57 -3.50 -2.98 -1.58
CA HIS A 57 -3.54 -4.42 -1.32
C HIS A 57 -2.56 -5.15 -2.24
N LEU A 58 -2.02 -6.26 -1.76
CA LEU A 58 -1.38 -7.24 -2.61
C LEU A 58 -2.44 -7.95 -3.43
N VAL A 59 -2.09 -8.24 -4.68
CA VAL A 59 -2.91 -9.09 -5.54
C VAL A 59 -2.99 -10.48 -4.94
N GLU A 60 -4.17 -11.09 -5.05
CA GLU A 60 -4.37 -12.48 -4.66
C GLU A 60 -3.75 -13.39 -5.71
N GLY A 61 -2.96 -14.38 -5.26
CA GLY A 61 -2.28 -15.31 -6.14
C GLY A 61 -1.13 -14.68 -6.91
N ASN A 62 -1.03 -14.97 -8.20
CA ASN A 62 0.11 -14.62 -9.04
C ASN A 62 -0.12 -13.28 -9.77
N PRO A 63 0.74 -12.25 -9.57
CA PRO A 63 0.60 -10.97 -10.26
C PRO A 63 0.63 -11.05 -11.79
N TYR A 64 1.34 -12.03 -12.36
CA TYR A 64 1.45 -12.19 -13.82
C TYR A 64 0.15 -12.66 -14.47
N ASP A 65 -0.73 -13.30 -13.68
CA ASP A 65 -2.05 -13.72 -14.16
C ASP A 65 -3.07 -12.57 -14.07
N ALA A 66 -2.82 -11.59 -13.19
CA ALA A 66 -3.74 -10.48 -12.92
C ALA A 66 -3.46 -9.24 -13.78
N TYR A 67 -2.21 -8.98 -14.16
CA TYR A 67 -1.82 -7.72 -14.82
C TYR A 67 -0.92 -7.95 -16.03
N VAL A 68 -1.26 -7.30 -17.14
CA VAL A 68 -0.39 -7.19 -18.31
C VAL A 68 0.32 -5.82 -18.25
N PRO A 69 1.66 -5.77 -18.18
CA PRO A 69 2.38 -4.51 -18.15
C PRO A 69 2.19 -3.75 -19.47
N PRO A 70 2.17 -2.41 -19.44
CA PRO A 70 2.18 -1.63 -20.67
C PRO A 70 3.45 -1.94 -21.47
N ILE A 71 3.29 -2.13 -22.77
CA ILE A 71 4.39 -2.23 -23.74
C ILE A 71 4.98 -0.85 -24.09
#